data_AF-A0A947CH51-F1
#
_entry.id   AF-A0A947CH51-F1
#
_cell.length_a   1.000
_cell.length_b   1.000
_cell.length_c   1.000
_cell.angle_alpha   90.00
_cell.angle_beta   90.00
_cell.angle_gamma   90.00
#
_symmetry.space_group_name_H-M   'P 1'
#
loop_
_entity.id
_entity.type
_entity.pdbx_description
1 polymer ?
#
loop_
_entity_poly.entity_id
_entity_poly.type
_entity_poly.pdbx_seq_one_letter_code
_entity_poly.pdbx_strand_id
1 'polypeptide(L)'
;MRRILLTISCLLALLASPALAQNLSGRIQAVRQQHTRRATVSPQVKTLQTLLYGRVTVNFDETPAREAIEFIANTLGVPIAGRYLDDPAGHGIDPDLPISLRAADLTGLDAIELVLEQCSADEPSTWQLTRRGLEVGTKERLSAPAARSLRTYPIEAMLFEPTRYDDAPKLGIFIDNPVYDPYAGPYTPPGASGSFSSRGVVVNQSGRSGTGTPDRTARANELIELIIATVEPLAWIQNGGEWASVQYHDGFLVVRAPDYIHRQLGGYPRVPRPRPHPEPPAGARTTTTPPP
;
A
#
# COMPACT_ATOMS: atom_id res chain seq x y z
N MET A 1 14.54 30.81 79.18
CA MET A 1 15.69 30.22 79.89
C MET A 1 16.06 28.89 79.24
N ARG A 2 17.36 28.72 78.93
CA ARG A 2 18.19 27.49 78.81
C ARG A 2 17.48 26.16 78.46
N ARG A 3 17.69 25.60 77.25
CA ARG A 3 18.77 24.66 76.81
C ARG A 3 18.63 23.23 77.36
N ILE A 4 18.80 22.25 76.45
CA ILE A 4 19.34 20.86 76.55
C ILE A 4 18.39 19.87 75.84
N LEU A 5 18.74 18.86 75.02
CA LEU A 5 19.87 18.44 74.15
C LEU A 5 19.54 16.95 73.77
N LEU A 6 20.08 16.43 72.65
CA LEU A 6 20.24 15.00 72.28
C LEU A 6 18.97 14.24 71.82
N THR A 7 18.93 13.38 70.79
CA THR A 7 19.90 12.47 70.09
C THR A 7 19.31 12.12 68.70
N ILE A 8 20.04 12.19 67.58
CA ILE A 8 20.80 11.12 66.87
C ILE A 8 19.94 9.95 66.35
N SER A 9 19.79 9.82 65.01
CA SER A 9 20.27 8.70 64.16
C SER A 9 19.35 8.33 62.98
N CYS A 10 19.98 7.96 61.86
CA CYS A 10 19.46 7.20 60.70
C CYS A 10 18.39 7.89 59.84
N LEU A 11 18.52 8.02 58.52
CA LEU A 11 18.92 6.99 57.56
C LEU A 11 19.44 7.67 56.27
N LEU A 12 20.66 7.37 55.85
CA LEU A 12 21.14 7.66 54.49
C LEU A 12 20.43 6.71 53.53
N ALA A 13 19.45 7.20 52.77
CA ALA A 13 18.97 6.49 51.59
C ALA A 13 19.88 6.83 50.41
N LEU A 14 20.78 5.89 50.09
CA LEU A 14 21.48 5.85 48.81
C LEU A 14 20.45 5.90 47.67
N LEU A 15 20.49 6.95 46.86
CA LEU A 15 19.89 6.96 45.53
C LEU A 15 20.73 6.06 44.61
N ALA A 16 20.50 4.76 44.68
CA ALA A 16 20.93 3.85 43.63
C ALA A 16 20.04 4.12 42.41
N SER A 17 20.56 4.87 41.44
CA SER A 17 19.98 4.90 40.09
C SER A 17 20.32 3.57 39.42
N PRO A 18 19.35 2.68 39.12
CA PRO A 18 19.66 1.50 38.33
C PRO A 18 19.88 1.95 36.88
N ALA A 19 21.14 1.87 36.49
CA ALA A 19 21.65 1.63 35.14
C ALA A 19 20.60 1.64 34.00
N LEU A 20 20.54 2.76 33.29
CA LEU A 20 20.06 2.88 31.92
C LEU A 20 21.02 2.12 30.96
N ALA A 21 20.95 0.78 30.91
CA ALA A 21 21.33 -0.04 29.76
C ALA A 21 21.19 -1.53 30.06
N GLN A 22 20.81 -2.31 29.05
CA GLN A 22 20.89 -3.79 28.94
C GLN A 22 19.59 -4.58 29.02
N ASN A 23 18.58 -4.20 28.23
CA ASN A 23 17.81 -5.25 27.55
C ASN A 23 17.37 -4.80 26.16
N LEU A 24 18.15 -5.15 25.13
CA LEU A 24 17.77 -4.97 23.74
C LEU A 24 16.42 -5.67 23.47
N SER A 25 16.20 -6.84 24.07
CA SER A 25 14.94 -7.56 23.99
C SER A 25 13.80 -6.80 24.66
N GLY A 26 14.06 -6.09 25.76
CA GLY A 26 13.10 -5.19 26.41
C GLY A 26 12.74 -3.99 25.53
N ARG A 27 13.72 -3.42 24.81
CA ARG A 27 13.48 -2.34 23.83
C ARG A 27 12.75 -2.85 22.59
N ILE A 28 13.09 -4.03 22.07
CA ILE A 28 12.39 -4.67 20.95
C ILE A 28 10.96 -5.04 21.35
N GLN A 29 10.74 -5.54 22.56
CA GLN A 29 9.40 -5.81 23.09
C GLN A 29 8.62 -4.52 23.31
N ALA A 30 9.22 -3.46 23.83
CA ALA A 30 8.57 -2.16 23.97
C ALA A 30 8.21 -1.54 22.61
N VAL A 31 9.10 -1.62 21.62
CA VAL A 31 8.86 -1.18 20.25
C VAL A 31 7.77 -2.05 19.59
N ARG A 32 7.82 -3.38 19.73
CA ARG A 32 6.74 -4.28 19.27
C ARG A 32 5.41 -3.95 19.96
N GLN A 33 5.38 -3.80 21.28
CA GLN A 33 4.19 -3.41 22.03
C GLN A 33 3.70 -2.01 21.64
N GLN A 34 4.58 -1.08 21.27
CA GLN A 34 4.22 0.24 20.77
C GLN A 34 3.65 0.17 19.35
N HIS A 35 4.17 -0.71 18.49
CA HIS A 35 3.56 -1.03 17.18
C HIS A 35 2.22 -1.76 17.35
N THR A 36 2.08 -2.68 18.31
CA THR A 36 0.82 -3.38 18.60
C THR A 36 -0.21 -2.47 19.26
N ARG A 37 0.20 -1.51 20.11
CA ARG A 37 -0.68 -0.48 20.69
C ARG A 37 -1.07 0.61 19.67
N ARG A 38 -0.24 0.87 18.66
CA ARG A 38 -0.63 1.65 17.47
C ARG A 38 -1.53 0.87 16.50
N ALA A 39 -1.62 -0.45 16.64
CA ALA A 39 -2.54 -1.29 15.89
C ALA A 39 -3.93 -1.36 16.56
N THR A 40 -4.42 -0.25 17.12
CA THR A 40 -5.87 -0.03 17.14
C THR A 40 -6.28 -0.01 15.69
N VAL A 41 -6.90 -1.12 15.22
CA VAL A 41 -7.35 -1.28 13.85
C VAL A 41 -8.08 -0.01 13.44
N SER A 42 -7.54 0.73 12.47
CA SER A 42 -8.14 1.99 12.01
C SER A 42 -9.63 1.72 11.72
N PRO A 43 -10.55 2.59 12.13
CA PRO A 43 -11.98 2.43 11.82
C PRO A 43 -12.23 2.09 10.35
N GLN A 44 -11.43 2.66 9.45
CA GLN A 44 -11.45 2.39 8.00
C GLN A 44 -11.14 0.93 7.66
N VAL A 45 -10.14 0.33 8.31
CA VAL A 45 -9.76 -1.07 8.10
C VAL A 45 -10.87 -1.99 8.60
N LYS A 46 -11.51 -1.65 9.72
CA LYS A 46 -12.67 -2.41 10.23
C LYS A 46 -13.85 -2.32 9.27
N THR A 47 -14.20 -1.12 8.79
CA THR A 47 -15.26 -0.92 7.78
C THR A 47 -14.98 -1.74 6.52
N LEU A 48 -13.78 -1.64 5.98
CA LEU A 48 -13.38 -2.38 4.79
C LEU A 48 -13.39 -3.89 5.03
N GLN A 49 -12.98 -4.35 6.22
CA GLN A 49 -13.06 -5.76 6.60
C GLN A 49 -14.50 -6.27 6.56
N THR A 50 -15.43 -5.52 7.13
CA THR A 50 -16.85 -5.90 7.10
C THR A 50 -17.39 -5.92 5.68
N LEU A 51 -17.01 -4.98 4.82
CA LEU A 51 -17.46 -4.96 3.42
C LEU A 51 -16.87 -6.11 2.58
N LEU A 52 -15.60 -6.45 2.78
CA LEU A 52 -14.91 -7.50 2.02
C LEU A 52 -15.32 -8.92 2.42
N TYR A 53 -15.71 -9.13 3.67
CA TYR A 53 -15.98 -10.47 4.21
C TYR A 53 -17.42 -10.68 4.69
N GLY A 54 -18.15 -9.60 4.96
CA GLY A 54 -19.57 -9.66 5.30
C GLY A 54 -20.38 -10.05 4.07
N ARG A 55 -21.32 -10.99 4.27
CA ARG A 55 -22.19 -11.51 3.22
C ARG A 55 -23.57 -10.89 3.32
N VAL A 56 -24.13 -10.51 2.18
CA VAL A 56 -25.48 -9.97 2.07
C VAL A 56 -26.21 -10.65 0.92
N THR A 57 -27.51 -10.87 1.11
CA THR A 57 -28.43 -11.28 0.07
C THR A 57 -29.39 -10.13 -0.17
N VAL A 58 -29.53 -9.72 -1.42
CA VAL A 58 -30.32 -8.57 -1.84
C VAL A 58 -31.38 -9.01 -2.84
N ASN A 59 -32.57 -8.43 -2.71
CA ASN A 59 -33.68 -8.61 -3.63
C ASN A 59 -34.40 -7.26 -3.74
N PHE A 60 -33.85 -6.39 -4.59
CA PHE A 60 -34.42 -5.09 -4.94
C PHE A 60 -35.23 -5.24 -6.22
N ASP A 61 -36.45 -4.72 -6.18
CA ASP A 61 -37.40 -4.68 -7.28
C ASP A 61 -37.88 -3.24 -7.38
N GLU A 62 -37.33 -2.50 -8.35
CA GLU A 62 -37.55 -1.05 -8.51
C GLU A 62 -37.40 -0.24 -7.20
N THR A 63 -36.47 -0.64 -6.34
CA THR A 63 -36.27 -0.04 -5.02
C THR A 63 -35.49 1.27 -5.15
N PRO A 64 -35.90 2.39 -4.50
CA PRO A 64 -35.15 3.64 -4.55
C PRO A 64 -33.69 3.47 -4.13
N ALA A 65 -32.76 4.12 -4.84
CA ALA A 65 -31.33 4.01 -4.59
C ALA A 65 -30.95 4.31 -3.13
N ARG A 66 -31.61 5.30 -2.52
CA ARG A 66 -31.43 5.63 -1.09
C ARG A 66 -31.73 4.43 -0.20
N GLU A 67 -32.88 3.81 -0.40
CA GLU A 67 -33.33 2.66 0.40
C GLU A 67 -32.45 1.43 0.18
N ALA A 68 -32.01 1.18 -1.06
CA ALA A 68 -31.10 0.09 -1.39
C ALA A 68 -29.75 0.24 -0.65
N ILE A 69 -29.17 1.46 -0.64
CA ILE A 69 -27.92 1.76 0.06
C ILE A 69 -28.10 1.63 1.59
N GLU A 70 -29.20 2.16 2.13
CA GLU A 70 -29.52 2.06 3.56
C GLU A 70 -29.75 0.62 4.01
N PHE A 71 -30.41 -0.21 3.18
CA PHE A 71 -30.58 -1.64 3.44
C PHE A 71 -29.23 -2.34 3.62
N ILE A 72 -28.28 -2.11 2.71
CA ILE A 72 -26.94 -2.72 2.78
C ILE A 72 -26.19 -2.22 4.03
N ALA A 73 -26.27 -0.91 4.31
CA ALA A 73 -25.64 -0.29 5.48
C ALA A 73 -26.14 -0.92 6.79
N ASN A 74 -27.46 -1.03 6.94
CA ASN A 74 -28.13 -1.58 8.12
C ASN A 74 -27.85 -3.08 8.28
N THR A 75 -27.89 -3.83 7.19
CA THR A 75 -27.64 -5.28 7.21
C THR A 75 -26.21 -5.61 7.65
N LEU A 76 -25.24 -4.82 7.20
CA LEU A 76 -23.82 -5.04 7.54
C LEU A 76 -23.39 -4.34 8.83
N GLY A 77 -24.22 -3.45 9.38
CA GLY A 77 -23.85 -2.60 10.52
C GLY A 77 -22.67 -1.66 10.19
N VAL A 78 -22.56 -1.23 8.94
CA VAL A 78 -21.50 -0.35 8.46
C VAL A 78 -22.09 1.03 8.20
N PRO A 79 -21.48 2.13 8.70
CA PRO A 79 -21.89 3.47 8.32
C PRO A 79 -21.57 3.70 6.84
N ILE A 80 -22.60 3.73 6.00
CA ILE A 80 -22.53 4.11 4.60
C ILE A 80 -23.27 5.44 4.43
N ALA A 81 -22.58 6.46 3.97
CA ALA A 81 -23.14 7.78 3.71
C ALA A 81 -23.30 7.97 2.21
N GLY A 82 -24.54 7.94 1.73
CA GLY A 82 -24.88 8.37 0.37
C GLY A 82 -24.79 9.88 0.22
N ARG A 83 -24.26 10.33 -0.92
CA ARG A 83 -24.25 11.73 -1.35
C ARG A 83 -25.26 11.87 -2.47
N TYR A 84 -26.35 12.55 -2.17
CA TYR A 84 -27.53 12.57 -3.03
C TYR A 84 -27.74 13.95 -3.66
N LEU A 85 -28.52 13.98 -4.73
CA LEU A 85 -28.84 15.22 -5.44
C LEU A 85 -29.64 16.21 -4.58
N ASP A 86 -30.48 15.70 -3.68
CA ASP A 86 -31.29 16.47 -2.74
C ASP A 86 -30.52 16.97 -1.51
N ASP A 87 -29.23 16.62 -1.37
CA ASP A 87 -28.37 17.22 -0.35
C ASP A 87 -28.18 18.73 -0.64
N PRO A 88 -27.89 19.57 0.38
CA PRO A 88 -27.64 21.01 0.18
C PRO A 88 -26.54 21.37 -0.82
N ALA A 89 -25.71 20.40 -1.21
CA ALA A 89 -24.68 20.57 -2.22
C ALA A 89 -25.22 20.57 -3.67
N GLY A 90 -26.44 20.05 -3.90
CA GLY A 90 -27.14 20.08 -5.19
C GLY A 90 -26.58 19.14 -6.27
N HIS A 91 -25.66 18.24 -5.93
CA HIS A 91 -25.04 17.27 -6.84
C HIS A 91 -24.82 15.94 -6.11
N GLY A 92 -25.08 14.82 -6.78
CA GLY A 92 -24.95 13.48 -6.22
C GLY A 92 -25.84 12.46 -6.91
N ILE A 93 -26.00 11.30 -6.28
CA ILE A 93 -26.87 10.22 -6.75
C ILE A 93 -28.33 10.67 -6.67
N ASP A 94 -29.14 10.40 -7.70
CA ASP A 94 -30.59 10.55 -7.60
C ASP A 94 -31.13 9.55 -6.56
N PRO A 95 -31.68 10.02 -5.41
CA PRO A 95 -32.14 9.14 -4.35
C PRO A 95 -33.33 8.25 -4.74
N ASP A 96 -34.13 8.69 -5.72
CA ASP A 96 -35.35 8.02 -6.16
C ASP A 96 -35.12 7.10 -7.36
N LEU A 97 -33.88 7.02 -7.86
CA LEU A 97 -33.51 6.16 -8.98
C LEU A 97 -33.88 4.69 -8.66
N PRO A 98 -34.69 4.02 -9.48
CA PRO A 98 -35.11 2.64 -9.22
C PRO A 98 -33.95 1.66 -9.46
N ILE A 99 -33.60 0.92 -8.42
CA ILE A 99 -32.58 -0.12 -8.42
C ILE A 99 -33.25 -1.49 -8.45
N SER A 100 -32.84 -2.32 -9.41
CA SER A 100 -33.28 -3.71 -9.52
C SER A 100 -32.06 -4.63 -9.42
N LEU A 101 -32.01 -5.43 -8.36
CA LEU A 101 -30.85 -6.31 -8.09
C LEU A 101 -31.31 -7.54 -7.29
N ARG A 102 -31.10 -8.72 -7.85
CA ARG A 102 -31.38 -10.00 -7.19
C ARG A 102 -30.13 -10.85 -7.16
N ALA A 103 -29.54 -11.00 -5.99
CA ALA A 103 -28.32 -11.78 -5.81
C ALA A 103 -28.19 -12.27 -4.37
N ALA A 104 -27.63 -13.46 -4.20
CA ALA A 104 -27.34 -14.06 -2.91
C ALA A 104 -25.83 -14.21 -2.70
N ASP A 105 -25.41 -14.21 -1.43
CA ASP A 105 -24.02 -14.43 -1.01
C ASP A 105 -22.98 -13.41 -1.56
N LEU A 106 -23.43 -12.19 -1.85
CA LEU A 106 -22.53 -11.11 -2.26
C LEU A 106 -21.68 -10.64 -1.09
N THR A 107 -20.43 -10.21 -1.35
CA THR A 107 -19.76 -9.38 -0.35
C THR A 107 -20.48 -8.05 -0.24
N GLY A 108 -20.39 -7.41 0.93
CA GLY A 108 -20.93 -6.07 1.11
C GLY A 108 -20.38 -5.06 0.11
N LEU A 109 -19.12 -5.23 -0.30
CA LEU A 109 -18.52 -4.40 -1.32
C LEU A 109 -19.13 -4.65 -2.71
N ASP A 110 -19.26 -5.91 -3.14
CA ASP A 110 -19.86 -6.25 -4.43
C ASP A 110 -21.30 -5.73 -4.53
N ALA A 111 -22.08 -5.85 -3.45
CA ALA A 111 -23.44 -5.34 -3.40
C ALA A 111 -23.50 -3.82 -3.62
N ILE A 112 -22.59 -3.06 -2.99
CA ILE A 112 -22.52 -1.60 -3.20
C ILE A 112 -22.05 -1.26 -4.61
N GLU A 113 -21.07 -1.98 -5.16
CA GLU A 113 -20.57 -1.73 -6.51
C GLU A 113 -21.64 -1.98 -7.57
N LEU A 114 -22.44 -3.05 -7.43
CA LEU A 114 -23.56 -3.34 -8.33
C LEU A 114 -24.69 -2.31 -8.23
N VAL A 115 -24.95 -1.77 -7.04
CA VAL A 115 -25.91 -0.66 -6.88
C VAL A 115 -25.37 0.61 -7.54
N LEU A 116 -24.10 0.95 -7.32
CA LEU A 116 -23.48 2.15 -7.88
C LEU A 116 -23.31 2.10 -9.40
N GLU A 117 -23.16 0.92 -9.97
CA GLU A 117 -23.17 0.71 -11.42
C GLU A 117 -24.50 1.18 -12.03
N GLN A 118 -25.63 0.85 -11.39
CA GLN A 118 -26.95 1.35 -11.81
C GLN A 118 -27.10 2.86 -11.58
N CYS A 119 -26.55 3.39 -10.48
CA CYS A 119 -26.51 4.83 -10.22
C CYS A 119 -25.60 5.63 -11.16
N SER A 120 -24.80 4.95 -12.00
CA SER A 120 -23.82 5.60 -12.89
C SER A 120 -24.38 5.91 -14.29
N ALA A 121 -25.70 5.89 -14.48
CA ALA A 121 -26.33 6.10 -15.79
C ALA A 121 -26.04 7.49 -16.38
N ASP A 122 -26.16 8.56 -15.57
CA ASP A 122 -25.96 9.94 -16.01
C ASP A 122 -24.56 10.47 -15.62
N GLU A 123 -24.17 10.26 -14.36
CA GLU A 123 -22.89 10.70 -13.83
C GLU A 123 -22.16 9.51 -13.19
N PRO A 124 -20.86 9.28 -13.49
CA PRO A 124 -20.13 8.16 -12.94
C PRO A 124 -20.11 8.21 -11.40
N SER A 125 -20.61 7.14 -10.79
CA SER A 125 -20.67 6.98 -9.34
C SER A 125 -19.57 6.05 -8.83
N THR A 126 -19.10 6.31 -7.62
CA THR A 126 -18.11 5.46 -6.96
C THR A 126 -18.25 5.57 -5.45
N TRP A 127 -17.36 4.89 -4.74
CA TRP A 127 -17.28 4.91 -3.29
C TRP A 127 -15.88 5.31 -2.85
N GLN A 128 -15.76 5.80 -1.62
CA GLN A 128 -14.48 6.09 -0.99
C GLN A 128 -14.51 5.83 0.52
N LEU A 129 -13.37 5.52 1.14
CA LEU A 129 -13.29 5.33 2.57
C LEU A 129 -12.91 6.63 3.27
N THR A 130 -13.73 7.00 4.25
CA THR A 130 -13.46 8.14 5.13
C THR A 130 -13.26 7.68 6.56
N ARG A 131 -12.89 8.61 7.44
CA ARG A 131 -12.81 8.32 8.89
C ARG A 131 -14.17 7.96 9.50
N ARG A 132 -15.27 8.32 8.84
CA ARG A 132 -16.65 8.12 9.32
C ARG A 132 -17.28 6.83 8.83
N GLY A 133 -16.72 6.22 7.79
CA GLY A 133 -17.30 5.05 7.14
C GLY A 133 -17.06 5.04 5.64
N LEU A 134 -17.93 4.34 4.93
CA LEU A 134 -17.98 4.36 3.48
C LEU A 134 -18.78 5.59 3.04
N GLU A 135 -18.27 6.36 2.09
CA GLU A 135 -19.06 7.35 1.37
C GLU A 135 -19.30 6.86 -0.05
N VAL A 136 -20.53 6.99 -0.53
CA VAL A 136 -20.92 6.66 -1.90
C VAL A 136 -21.54 7.87 -2.57
N GLY A 137 -21.27 8.09 -3.84
CA GLY A 137 -21.71 9.29 -4.53
C GLY A 137 -21.13 9.41 -5.93
N THR A 138 -21.52 10.46 -6.64
CA THR A 138 -20.95 10.75 -7.95
C THR A 138 -19.49 11.21 -7.83
N LYS A 139 -18.69 10.97 -8.88
CA LYS A 139 -17.26 11.33 -8.88
C LYS A 139 -17.06 12.83 -8.68
N GLU A 140 -17.90 13.69 -9.26
CA GLU A 140 -17.82 15.13 -9.02
C GLU A 140 -18.02 15.47 -7.55
N ARG A 141 -19.08 14.91 -6.94
CA ARG A 141 -19.43 15.16 -5.55
C ARG A 141 -18.39 14.64 -4.56
N LEU A 142 -17.80 13.48 -4.84
CA LEU A 142 -16.72 12.89 -4.05
C LEU A 142 -15.36 13.57 -4.30
N SER A 143 -15.25 14.38 -5.35
CA SER A 143 -14.05 15.15 -5.69
C SER A 143 -14.06 16.58 -5.16
N ALA A 144 -15.03 16.94 -4.32
CA ALA A 144 -15.09 18.24 -3.66
C ALA A 144 -13.76 18.59 -2.95
N PRO A 145 -13.34 19.86 -2.91
CA PRO A 145 -12.05 20.26 -2.32
C PRO A 145 -11.79 19.74 -0.91
N ALA A 146 -12.83 19.61 -0.08
CA ALA A 146 -12.76 19.10 1.29
C ALA A 146 -12.54 17.58 1.39
N ALA A 147 -12.83 16.82 0.33
CA ALA A 147 -12.64 15.38 0.26
C ALA A 147 -11.24 14.99 -0.24
N ARG A 148 -10.48 15.94 -0.79
CA ARG A 148 -9.12 15.70 -1.32
C ARG A 148 -8.11 15.65 -0.19
N SER A 149 -7.23 14.65 -0.24
CA SER A 149 -6.13 14.51 0.72
C SER A 149 -4.78 14.48 0.01
N LEU A 150 -3.76 15.02 0.68
CA LEU A 150 -2.37 14.94 0.25
C LEU A 150 -1.77 13.63 0.78
N ARG A 151 -1.23 12.80 -0.11
CA ARG A 151 -0.51 11.57 0.22
C ARG A 151 0.81 11.52 -0.50
N THR A 152 1.76 10.85 0.14
CA THR A 152 3.12 10.66 -0.37
C THR A 152 3.33 9.19 -0.66
N TYR A 153 3.79 8.87 -1.86
CA TYR A 153 4.07 7.50 -2.31
C TYR A 153 5.57 7.33 -2.58
N PRO A 154 6.29 6.47 -1.84
CA PRO A 154 7.69 6.20 -2.12
C PRO A 154 7.81 5.42 -3.44
N ILE A 155 8.62 5.92 -4.38
CA ILE A 155 8.86 5.30 -5.69
C ILE A 155 10.34 5.01 -5.92
N GLU A 156 11.22 5.23 -4.93
CA GLU A 156 12.67 5.07 -5.07
C GLU A 156 13.06 3.68 -5.56
N ALA A 157 12.39 2.65 -5.03
CA ALA A 157 12.60 1.27 -5.41
C ALA A 157 12.19 1.00 -6.87
N MET A 158 11.19 1.72 -7.38
CA MET A 158 10.73 1.61 -8.77
C MET A 158 11.65 2.36 -9.74
N LEU A 159 12.27 3.44 -9.28
CA LEU A 159 13.24 4.22 -10.06
C LEU A 159 14.63 3.59 -10.12
N PHE A 160 14.89 2.54 -9.34
CA PHE A 160 16.20 1.91 -9.27
C PHE A 160 16.54 1.15 -10.56
N GLU A 161 17.67 1.51 -11.17
CA GLU A 161 18.28 0.71 -12.23
C GLU A 161 19.56 0.08 -11.71
N PRO A 162 19.69 -1.26 -11.79
CA PRO A 162 20.99 -1.88 -11.64
C PRO A 162 21.94 -1.30 -12.67
N THR A 163 23.07 -0.75 -12.23
CA THR A 163 24.12 -0.29 -13.13
C THR A 163 24.52 -1.45 -14.04
N ARG A 164 24.32 -1.29 -15.34
CA ARG A 164 24.68 -2.30 -16.31
C ARG A 164 26.16 -2.16 -16.61
N TYR A 165 26.95 -3.11 -16.12
CA TYR A 165 28.38 -3.18 -16.42
C TYR A 165 28.57 -3.95 -17.72
N ASP A 166 28.32 -3.28 -18.84
CA ASP A 166 28.57 -3.86 -20.17
C ASP A 166 30.08 -3.94 -20.49
N ASP A 167 30.90 -3.22 -19.72
CA ASP A 167 32.37 -3.25 -19.75
C ASP A 167 32.95 -4.19 -18.67
N ALA A 168 32.31 -5.33 -18.42
CA ALA A 168 32.90 -6.34 -17.55
C ALA A 168 34.25 -6.78 -18.14
N PRO A 169 35.35 -6.82 -17.34
CA PRO A 169 36.62 -7.33 -17.82
C PRO A 169 36.43 -8.76 -18.32
N LYS A 170 36.85 -9.04 -19.56
CA LYS A 170 36.91 -10.41 -20.04
C LYS A 170 38.01 -11.13 -19.27
N LEU A 171 37.63 -11.91 -18.26
CA LEU A 171 38.55 -12.77 -17.53
C LEU A 171 38.94 -13.94 -18.45
N GLY A 172 40.07 -13.78 -19.15
CA GLY A 172 40.71 -14.87 -19.87
C GLY A 172 41.31 -15.85 -18.85
N ILE A 173 40.55 -16.87 -18.46
CA ILE A 173 41.13 -18.02 -17.77
C ILE A 173 41.86 -18.83 -18.84
N PHE A 174 43.17 -18.60 -18.96
CA PHE A 174 44.05 -19.48 -19.73
C PHE A 174 44.09 -20.82 -18.99
N ILE A 175 43.25 -21.77 -19.41
CA ILE A 175 43.46 -23.17 -19.11
C ILE A 175 44.42 -23.64 -20.19
N ASP A 176 45.68 -23.86 -19.80
CA ASP A 176 46.70 -24.57 -20.60
C ASP A 176 46.22 -26.00 -20.85
N ASN A 177 45.26 -26.16 -21.76
CA ASN A 177 44.91 -27.45 -22.31
C ASN A 177 45.51 -27.49 -23.71
N PRO A 178 46.53 -28.32 -23.97
CA PRO A 178 47.08 -28.50 -25.31
C PRO A 178 46.03 -29.24 -26.15
N VAL A 179 45.09 -28.50 -26.71
CA VAL A 179 44.27 -29.00 -27.83
C VAL A 179 45.23 -29.15 -29.00
N TYR A 180 45.58 -30.41 -29.24
CA TYR A 180 46.33 -30.87 -30.40
C TYR A 180 45.52 -30.52 -31.66
N ASP A 181 45.98 -29.52 -32.43
CA ASP A 181 45.48 -29.23 -33.77
C ASP A 181 46.36 -29.98 -34.79
N PRO A 182 45.86 -31.05 -35.45
CA PRO A 182 46.64 -31.89 -36.34
C PRO A 182 46.84 -31.32 -37.77
N TYR A 183 46.43 -30.09 -38.08
CA TYR A 183 46.50 -29.55 -39.46
C TYR A 183 47.46 -28.37 -39.69
N ALA A 184 48.30 -28.00 -38.72
CA ALA A 184 49.32 -26.96 -38.91
C ALA A 184 50.68 -27.55 -39.34
N GLY A 185 51.03 -27.38 -40.61
CA GLY A 185 52.30 -27.83 -41.21
C GLY A 185 53.55 -27.09 -40.69
N PRO A 186 54.75 -27.59 -41.05
CA PRO A 186 56.01 -27.21 -40.44
C PRO A 186 56.55 -25.89 -40.99
N TYR A 187 56.29 -24.80 -40.28
CA TYR A 187 57.10 -23.59 -40.37
C TYR A 187 57.71 -23.32 -39.00
N THR A 188 59.00 -23.61 -38.87
CA THR A 188 59.87 -23.17 -37.78
C THR A 188 60.35 -21.74 -38.05
N PRO A 189 60.01 -20.74 -37.21
CA PRO A 189 60.79 -19.52 -37.10
C PRO A 189 61.91 -19.74 -36.06
N PRO A 190 63.17 -19.42 -36.38
CA PRO A 190 64.26 -19.46 -35.42
C PRO A 190 64.25 -18.17 -34.57
N GLY A 191 64.30 -18.34 -33.25
CA GLY A 191 64.71 -17.27 -32.33
C GLY A 191 63.58 -16.56 -31.60
N ALA A 192 63.14 -17.12 -30.48
CA ALA A 192 62.65 -16.34 -29.34
C ALA A 192 62.98 -17.09 -28.05
N SER A 193 64.20 -16.82 -27.57
CA SER A 193 64.66 -17.08 -26.22
C SER A 193 63.61 -16.67 -25.19
N GLY A 194 63.39 -17.56 -24.22
CA GLY A 194 62.43 -17.37 -23.14
C GLY A 194 62.63 -16.06 -22.38
N SER A 195 61.50 -15.50 -21.97
CA SER A 195 61.46 -14.48 -20.94
C SER A 195 60.25 -14.77 -20.07
N PHE A 196 60.47 -15.58 -19.03
CA PHE A 196 59.67 -15.55 -17.81
C PHE A 196 59.71 -14.11 -17.30
N SER A 197 58.68 -13.35 -17.62
CA SER A 197 58.44 -12.04 -17.02
C SER A 197 57.02 -12.06 -16.51
N SER A 198 56.91 -12.06 -15.19
CA SER A 198 55.77 -11.58 -14.43
C SER A 198 55.25 -10.31 -15.10
N ARG A 199 54.18 -10.41 -15.89
CA ARG A 199 53.64 -9.28 -16.63
C ARG A 199 52.16 -9.18 -16.34
N GLY A 200 51.86 -8.07 -15.66
CA GLY A 200 50.55 -7.76 -15.13
C GLY A 200 49.45 -7.86 -16.16
N VAL A 201 48.26 -8.09 -15.61
CA VAL A 201 46.98 -7.91 -16.29
C VAL A 201 47.00 -6.55 -16.99
N VAL A 202 47.13 -6.55 -18.31
CA VAL A 202 46.89 -5.36 -19.13
C VAL A 202 45.38 -5.26 -19.31
N VAL A 203 44.73 -4.50 -18.44
CA VAL A 203 43.35 -4.06 -18.66
C VAL A 203 43.41 -2.96 -19.71
N ASN A 204 43.06 -3.29 -20.95
CA ASN A 204 42.94 -2.30 -22.02
C ASN A 204 41.61 -1.54 -21.83
N GLN A 205 41.64 -0.49 -21.02
CA GLN A 205 40.47 0.32 -20.66
C GLN A 205 40.34 1.50 -21.62
N SER A 206 40.01 1.23 -22.89
CA SER A 206 39.59 2.28 -23.82
C SER A 206 38.14 2.64 -23.50
N GLY A 207 37.98 3.74 -22.75
CA GLY A 207 36.69 4.27 -22.31
C GLY A 207 35.71 4.45 -23.46
N ARG A 208 34.65 3.65 -23.43
CA ARG A 208 33.47 3.84 -24.26
C ARG A 208 32.39 4.42 -23.36
N SER A 209 31.90 5.60 -23.75
CA SER A 209 30.85 6.34 -23.08
C SER A 209 29.70 5.42 -22.66
N GLY A 210 29.54 5.22 -21.35
CA GLY A 210 28.37 4.60 -20.78
C GLY A 210 27.14 5.39 -21.24
N THR A 211 26.31 4.75 -22.04
CA THR A 211 24.97 5.22 -22.39
C THR A 211 24.25 5.60 -21.12
N GLY A 212 23.94 6.89 -20.98
CA GLY A 212 23.44 7.49 -19.75
C GLY A 212 22.22 6.76 -19.23
N THR A 213 22.36 6.17 -18.04
CA THR A 213 21.26 5.79 -17.18
C THR A 213 20.29 6.99 -17.14
N PRO A 214 19.01 6.83 -17.50
CA PRO A 214 18.06 7.94 -17.48
C PRO A 214 18.11 8.62 -16.11
N ASP A 215 18.14 9.96 -16.11
CA ASP A 215 18.06 10.71 -14.86
C ASP A 215 16.82 10.26 -14.09
N ARG A 216 16.94 10.09 -12.77
CA ARG A 216 15.82 9.60 -11.93
C ARG A 216 14.57 10.45 -12.10
N THR A 217 14.76 11.75 -12.33
CA THR A 217 13.70 12.71 -12.63
C THR A 217 12.96 12.37 -13.92
N ALA A 218 13.67 11.99 -14.99
CA ALA A 218 13.06 11.64 -16.28
C ALA A 218 12.14 10.42 -16.12
N ARG A 219 12.58 9.39 -15.39
CA ARG A 219 11.77 8.21 -15.09
C ARG A 219 10.59 8.50 -14.18
N ALA A 220 10.77 9.38 -13.19
CA ALA A 220 9.68 9.82 -12.35
C ALA A 220 8.60 10.53 -13.19
N ASN A 221 9.01 11.33 -14.17
CA ASN A 221 8.07 11.99 -15.10
C ASN A 221 7.36 10.98 -16.00
N GLU A 222 8.07 9.99 -16.56
CA GLU A 222 7.44 8.90 -17.32
C GLU A 222 6.39 8.14 -16.49
N LEU A 223 6.70 7.87 -15.22
CA LEU A 223 5.75 7.25 -14.30
C LEU A 223 4.54 8.16 -14.03
N ILE A 224 4.76 9.46 -13.86
CA ILE A 224 3.68 10.44 -13.70
C ILE A 224 2.78 10.47 -14.93
N GLU A 225 3.34 10.48 -16.14
CA GLU A 225 2.58 10.44 -17.39
C GLU A 225 1.74 9.16 -17.49
N LEU A 226 2.32 8.02 -17.14
CA LEU A 226 1.60 6.75 -17.12
C LEU A 226 0.44 6.78 -16.11
N ILE A 227 0.67 7.31 -14.91
CA ILE A 227 -0.38 7.47 -13.89
C ILE A 227 -1.51 8.35 -14.42
N ILE A 228 -1.16 9.51 -15.01
CA ILE A 228 -2.14 10.45 -15.55
C ILE A 228 -2.95 9.83 -16.69
N ALA A 229 -2.33 9.02 -17.54
CA ALA A 229 -3.00 8.37 -18.67
C ALA A 229 -3.92 7.20 -18.25
N THR A 230 -3.63 6.53 -17.13
CA THR A 230 -4.30 5.27 -16.74
C THR A 230 -5.29 5.42 -15.60
N VAL A 231 -5.04 6.33 -14.66
CA VAL A 231 -5.86 6.52 -13.46
C VAL A 231 -6.69 7.77 -13.64
N GLU A 232 -7.98 7.64 -13.93
CA GLU A 232 -8.93 8.78 -13.99
C GLU A 232 -8.39 9.97 -14.81
N PRO A 233 -8.15 9.80 -16.12
CA PRO A 233 -7.38 10.76 -16.93
C PRO A 233 -7.96 12.18 -16.95
N LEU A 234 -9.29 12.32 -16.79
CA LEU A 234 -9.98 13.61 -16.74
C LEU A 234 -9.90 14.32 -15.38
N ALA A 235 -9.40 13.65 -14.33
CA ALA A 235 -9.33 14.22 -13.00
C ALA A 235 -8.09 15.11 -12.77
N TRP A 236 -7.02 14.90 -13.54
CA TRP A 236 -5.72 15.53 -13.32
C TRP A 236 -5.64 16.95 -13.87
N ILE A 237 -5.09 17.88 -13.08
CA ILE A 237 -4.85 19.27 -13.50
C ILE A 237 -4.00 19.36 -14.78
N GLN A 238 -3.03 18.45 -14.93
CA GLN A 238 -2.20 18.36 -16.12
C GLN A 238 -2.98 18.05 -17.41
N ASN A 239 -4.13 17.38 -17.29
CA ASN A 239 -5.04 17.07 -18.40
C ASN A 239 -6.25 18.02 -18.47
N GLY A 240 -6.20 19.17 -17.78
CA GLY A 240 -7.32 20.13 -17.71
C GLY A 240 -8.44 19.74 -16.74
N GLY A 241 -8.24 18.69 -15.93
CA GLY A 241 -9.11 18.37 -14.82
C GLY A 241 -8.91 19.29 -13.62
N GLU A 242 -9.71 19.09 -12.56
CA GLU A 242 -9.66 19.96 -11.39
C GLU A 242 -9.47 19.21 -10.07
N TRP A 243 -9.46 17.88 -10.10
CA TRP A 243 -9.66 17.06 -8.90
C TRP A 243 -8.36 16.54 -8.30
N ALA A 244 -7.34 16.33 -9.13
CA ALA A 244 -6.09 15.69 -8.73
C ALA A 244 -4.84 16.44 -9.23
N SER A 245 -3.79 16.42 -8.42
CA SER A 245 -2.45 16.85 -8.82
C SER A 245 -1.40 15.86 -8.31
N VAL A 246 -0.32 15.73 -9.07
CA VAL A 246 0.82 14.86 -8.77
C VAL A 246 2.11 15.60 -9.08
N GLN A 247 3.10 15.47 -8.20
CA GLN A 247 4.45 16.04 -8.35
C GLN A 247 5.49 15.04 -7.83
N TYR A 248 6.66 15.01 -8.45
CA TYR A 248 7.80 14.27 -7.95
C TYR A 248 8.67 15.13 -7.03
N HIS A 249 9.08 14.57 -5.89
CA HIS A 249 9.99 15.21 -4.95
C HIS A 249 10.88 14.17 -4.27
N ASP A 250 12.19 14.18 -4.56
CA ASP A 250 13.23 13.39 -3.90
C ASP A 250 12.88 11.92 -3.63
N GLY A 251 12.41 11.20 -4.66
CA GLY A 251 12.07 9.79 -4.54
C GLY A 251 10.60 9.50 -4.21
N PHE A 252 9.81 10.54 -3.93
CA PHE A 252 8.40 10.41 -3.61
C PHE A 252 7.51 11.06 -4.67
N LEU A 253 6.33 10.47 -4.88
CA LEU A 253 5.21 11.17 -5.52
C LEU A 253 4.36 11.82 -4.44
N VAL A 254 4.19 13.13 -4.55
CA VAL A 254 3.28 13.93 -3.74
C VAL A 254 1.99 14.10 -4.52
N VAL A 255 0.92 13.42 -4.08
CA VAL A 255 -0.37 13.37 -4.77
C VAL A 255 -1.45 14.02 -3.92
N ARG A 256 -2.14 15.02 -4.45
CA ARG A 256 -3.36 15.58 -3.86
C ARG A 256 -4.55 15.12 -4.68
N ALA A 257 -5.39 14.26 -4.11
CA ALA A 257 -6.54 13.68 -4.82
C ALA A 257 -7.62 13.18 -3.84
N PRO A 258 -8.85 12.90 -4.32
CA PRO A 258 -9.87 12.16 -3.58
C PRO A 258 -9.41 10.73 -3.25
N ASP A 259 -10.08 10.08 -2.30
CA ASP A 259 -9.64 8.76 -1.82
C ASP A 259 -9.85 7.64 -2.84
N TYR A 260 -10.84 7.73 -3.74
CA TYR A 260 -11.01 6.73 -4.81
C TYR A 260 -9.83 6.70 -5.80
N ILE A 261 -9.15 7.84 -6.04
CA ILE A 261 -7.91 7.90 -6.83
C ILE A 261 -6.76 7.28 -6.04
N HIS A 262 -6.63 7.63 -4.75
CA HIS A 262 -5.62 7.02 -3.88
C HIS A 262 -5.77 5.51 -3.76
N ARG A 263 -7.01 5.00 -3.78
CA ARG A 263 -7.33 3.57 -3.83
C ARG A 263 -6.78 2.93 -5.11
N GLN A 264 -6.90 3.57 -6.27
CA GLN A 264 -6.34 3.04 -7.52
C GLN A 264 -4.80 3.03 -7.52
N LEU A 265 -4.17 4.03 -6.87
CA LEU A 265 -2.71 4.14 -6.81
C LEU A 265 -2.05 3.17 -5.82
N GLY A 266 -2.53 3.14 -4.58
CA GLY A 266 -1.90 2.42 -3.48
C GLY A 266 -2.75 1.30 -2.87
N GLY A 267 -4.00 1.18 -3.30
CA GLY A 267 -4.99 0.36 -2.61
C GLY A 267 -5.28 0.85 -1.19
N TYR A 268 -5.98 0.02 -0.43
CA TYR A 268 -6.08 0.18 1.02
C TYR A 268 -5.05 -0.70 1.73
N PRO A 269 -4.65 -0.35 2.96
CA PRO A 269 -3.84 -1.23 3.79
C PRO A 269 -4.43 -2.64 3.84
N ARG A 270 -3.57 -3.66 3.70
CA ARG A 270 -4.01 -5.07 3.69
C ARG A 270 -4.84 -5.36 4.95
N VAL A 271 -6.10 -5.71 4.73
CA VAL A 271 -7.03 -6.07 5.79
C VAL A 271 -6.82 -7.55 6.16
N PRO A 272 -6.53 -7.87 7.43
CA PRO A 272 -6.39 -9.26 7.86
C PRO A 272 -7.66 -10.06 7.57
N ARG A 273 -7.51 -11.26 7.01
CA ARG A 273 -8.64 -12.18 6.85
C ARG A 273 -9.14 -12.59 8.25
N PRO A 274 -10.47 -12.57 8.51
CA PRO A 274 -11.04 -13.13 9.72
C PRO A 274 -10.53 -14.56 9.90
N ARG A 275 -10.10 -14.92 11.11
CA ARG A 275 -9.76 -16.31 11.39
C ARG A 275 -11.04 -17.12 11.29
N PRO A 276 -11.03 -18.30 10.63
CA PRO A 276 -12.16 -19.21 10.73
C PRO A 276 -12.43 -19.47 12.20
N HIS A 277 -13.69 -19.34 12.61
CA HIS A 277 -14.07 -19.65 13.99
C HIS A 277 -13.74 -21.13 14.22
N PRO A 278 -12.97 -21.50 15.26
CA PRO A 278 -12.74 -22.92 15.56
C PRO A 278 -14.09 -23.60 15.68
N GLU A 279 -14.32 -24.57 14.80
CA GLU A 279 -15.51 -25.40 14.81
C GLU A 279 -15.69 -25.96 16.23
N PRO A 280 -16.87 -25.82 16.85
CA PRO A 280 -17.09 -26.37 18.18
C PRO A 280 -16.77 -27.88 18.13
N PRO A 281 -16.07 -28.42 19.15
CA PRO A 281 -15.66 -29.82 19.13
C PRO A 281 -16.90 -30.69 18.91
N ALA A 282 -16.82 -31.54 17.88
CA ALA A 282 -17.84 -32.51 17.52
C ALA A 282 -18.11 -33.43 18.73
N GLY A 283 -19.06 -33.06 19.58
CA GLY A 283 -19.31 -33.77 20.83
C GLY A 283 -20.07 -32.98 21.90
N ALA A 284 -20.13 -31.65 21.82
CA ALA A 284 -20.94 -30.86 22.75
C ALA A 284 -22.44 -30.91 22.40
N ARG A 285 -23.07 -32.08 22.55
CA ARG A 285 -24.54 -32.17 22.60
C ARG A 285 -25.01 -31.50 23.89
N THR A 286 -25.53 -30.29 23.79
CA THR A 286 -26.32 -29.68 24.85
C THR A 286 -27.60 -30.52 25.01
N THR A 287 -27.66 -31.33 26.05
CA THR A 287 -28.91 -31.94 26.53
C THR A 287 -29.80 -30.81 27.05
N THR A 288 -30.62 -30.24 26.17
CA THR A 288 -31.72 -29.37 26.56
C THR A 288 -32.80 -30.24 27.17
N THR A 289 -32.83 -30.31 28.50
CA THR A 289 -33.96 -30.85 29.26
C THR A 289 -35.18 -29.97 29.00
N PRO A 290 -36.33 -30.52 28.57
CA PRO A 290 -37.53 -29.72 28.37
C PRO A 290 -38.08 -29.24 29.73
N PRO A 291 -38.65 -28.02 29.81
CA PRO A 291 -39.23 -27.49 31.03
C PRO A 291 -40.55 -28.22 31.41
N PRO A 292 -40.94 -28.17 32.70
CA PRO A 292 -42.12 -28.85 33.23
C PRO A 292 -43.45 -28.25 32.78
#